data_AF-A3CVA7-F1
#
_entry.id   AF-A3CVA7-F1
#
_cell.length_a   1.000
_cell.length_b   1.000
_cell.length_c   1.000
_cell.angle_alpha   90.00
_cell.angle_beta   90.00
_cell.angle_gamma   90.00
#
_symmetry.space_group_name_H-M   'P 1'
#
loop_
_entity.id
_entity.type
_entity.pdbx_description
1 polymer ?
#
loop_
_entity_poly.entity_id
_entity_poly.type
_entity_poly.pdbx_seq_one_letter_code
_entity_poly.pdbx_strand_id
1 'polypeptide(L)'
;MAAKGDMVYAWAADAACQEKGECGGAVTALLTHALKSGMVDAVFAVKKGQDLYDAVPTLITDPAEIAQTAGSLHCGTLLLSKLIKKYLDGAENMRIAMPVKGCDAMGLYELAKRNQVNLDNVLMIGLNCGGSVSPVAARKMIREKFEVDPDDVVKEEIDKGQFIIVTKDGQHKGISMDELEEAGYGRRSNCRRCKMKVPRQADLACGNWGVIGEKAGNATFVEVCSEKGANLLDAAIKAGELKTEAANPKGIEIRGKVENAMLKLGDKWRAKDFEGLGEGKERLKKIMDATSRCIKCYACIENCPICYCVECSTKKAYLVEPGQVPPPFMFHLIRYAHISDSCINCGQCEENCAMDIPNALFMHALQVDLQEMFGHTPGVDMELPVLALVEEQTERKRLSDTGSDQIFNIFE
;
A
#
# COMPACT_ATOMS: atom_id res chain seq x y z
N MET A 1 12.83 -25.87 -11.44
CA MET A 1 13.00 -24.43 -11.63
C MET A 1 11.62 -23.83 -11.49
N ALA A 2 11.50 -22.82 -10.64
CA ALA A 2 10.27 -22.09 -10.43
C ALA A 2 9.87 -21.38 -11.73
N ALA A 3 8.57 -21.27 -11.96
CA ALA A 3 7.97 -20.56 -13.06
C ALA A 3 6.85 -19.63 -12.58
N LYS A 4 6.50 -18.63 -13.39
CA LYS A 4 5.34 -17.78 -13.12
C LYS A 4 4.08 -18.64 -12.99
N GLY A 5 3.34 -18.43 -11.90
CA GLY A 5 2.15 -19.21 -11.52
C GLY A 5 2.43 -20.29 -10.48
N ASP A 6 3.69 -20.62 -10.20
CA ASP A 6 4.01 -21.57 -9.13
C ASP A 6 3.59 -21.04 -7.76
N MET A 7 3.04 -21.94 -6.94
CA MET A 7 2.64 -21.66 -5.57
C MET A 7 3.31 -22.65 -4.62
N VAL A 8 4.08 -22.13 -3.67
CA VAL A 8 4.86 -22.92 -2.72
C VAL A 8 4.65 -22.44 -1.28
N TYR A 9 4.86 -23.34 -0.32
CA TYR A 9 5.18 -22.93 1.03
C TYR A 9 6.70 -22.83 1.15
N ALA A 10 7.19 -21.70 1.66
CA ALA A 10 8.62 -21.43 1.79
C ALA A 10 8.96 -21.03 3.23
N TRP A 11 10.14 -21.42 3.69
CA TRP A 11 10.70 -21.00 4.98
C TRP A 11 12.22 -20.91 4.89
N ALA A 12 12.81 -20.04 5.70
CA ALA A 12 14.26 -19.88 5.77
C ALA A 12 14.93 -21.21 6.19
N ALA A 13 16.09 -21.53 5.64
CA ALA A 13 16.85 -22.68 6.10
C ALA A 13 17.51 -22.43 7.46
N ASP A 14 17.85 -21.17 7.75
CA ASP A 14 18.46 -20.71 8.99
C ASP A 14 17.45 -20.54 10.13
N ALA A 15 17.76 -21.09 11.31
CA ALA A 15 16.87 -21.07 12.47
C ALA A 15 16.72 -19.66 13.06
N ALA A 16 17.78 -18.85 13.08
CA ALA A 16 17.69 -17.47 13.60
C ALA A 16 16.78 -16.60 12.72
N CYS A 17 16.82 -16.82 11.40
CA CYS A 17 15.91 -16.20 10.45
C CYS A 17 14.46 -16.66 10.63
N GLN A 18 14.22 -17.93 10.98
CA GLN A 18 12.87 -18.44 11.28
C GLN A 18 12.30 -17.81 12.56
N GLU A 19 13.12 -17.67 13.61
CA GLU A 19 12.69 -17.12 14.89
C GLU A 19 12.33 -15.63 14.80
N LYS A 20 13.15 -14.84 14.09
CA LYS A 20 12.92 -13.40 13.92
C LYS A 20 11.93 -13.05 12.82
N GLY A 21 11.83 -13.90 11.79
CA GLY A 21 11.02 -13.65 10.62
C GLY A 21 9.57 -14.03 10.84
N GLU A 22 8.65 -13.22 10.32
CA GLU A 22 7.24 -13.62 10.30
C GLU A 22 7.06 -14.83 9.39
N CYS A 23 6.21 -15.77 9.81
CA CYS A 23 5.78 -16.90 8.99
C CYS A 23 6.95 -17.71 8.40
N GLY A 24 7.92 -18.10 9.23
CA GLY A 24 9.07 -18.90 8.81
C GLY A 24 10.18 -18.12 8.11
N GLY A 25 10.12 -16.79 8.06
CA GLY A 25 11.24 -15.94 7.64
C GLY A 25 11.63 -16.01 6.17
N ALA A 26 10.75 -16.52 5.30
CA ALA A 26 11.05 -16.68 3.87
C ALA A 26 11.40 -15.35 3.18
N VAL A 27 10.64 -14.28 3.46
CA VAL A 27 10.90 -12.95 2.88
C VAL A 27 12.26 -12.42 3.32
N THR A 28 12.60 -12.54 4.60
CA THR A 28 13.91 -12.14 5.13
C THR A 28 15.04 -12.91 4.46
N ALA A 29 14.88 -14.23 4.27
CA ALA A 29 15.87 -15.05 3.57
C ALA A 29 16.01 -14.65 2.08
N LEU A 30 14.91 -14.40 1.38
CA LEU A 30 14.91 -13.94 -0.02
C LEU A 30 15.61 -12.58 -0.17
N LEU A 31 15.31 -11.60 0.70
CA LEU A 31 15.97 -10.29 0.69
C LEU A 31 17.47 -10.41 1.01
N THR A 32 17.82 -11.26 1.97
CA THR A 32 19.22 -11.54 2.32
C THR A 32 19.96 -12.14 1.14
N HIS A 33 19.37 -13.12 0.45
CA HIS A 33 19.93 -13.74 -0.74
C HIS A 33 20.13 -12.72 -1.87
N ALA A 34 19.09 -11.93 -2.16
CA ALA A 34 19.11 -10.93 -3.23
C ALA A 34 20.29 -9.96 -3.08
N LEU A 35 20.55 -9.51 -1.83
CA LEU A 35 21.65 -8.60 -1.54
C LEU A 35 23.01 -9.32 -1.53
N LYS A 36 23.14 -10.49 -0.89
CA LYS A 36 24.40 -11.27 -0.84
C LYS A 36 24.89 -11.69 -2.21
N SER A 37 23.98 -12.06 -3.11
CA SER A 37 24.30 -12.52 -4.46
C SER A 37 24.60 -11.37 -5.44
N GLY A 38 24.36 -10.11 -5.05
CA GLY A 38 24.47 -8.95 -5.94
C GLY A 38 23.35 -8.88 -7.00
N MET A 39 22.24 -9.61 -6.81
CA MET A 39 21.04 -9.49 -7.65
C MET A 39 20.44 -8.09 -7.53
N VAL A 40 20.51 -7.51 -6.34
CA VAL A 40 20.23 -6.10 -6.06
C VAL A 40 21.43 -5.46 -5.35
N ASP A 41 21.52 -4.14 -5.45
CA ASP A 41 22.58 -3.35 -4.82
C ASP A 41 22.19 -2.91 -3.39
N ALA A 42 20.88 -2.81 -3.12
CA ALA A 42 20.35 -2.46 -1.82
C ALA A 42 18.96 -3.09 -1.57
N VAL A 43 18.56 -3.14 -0.30
CA VAL A 43 17.20 -3.47 0.14
C VAL A 43 16.60 -2.24 0.80
N PHE A 44 15.48 -1.73 0.26
CA PHE A 44 14.74 -0.64 0.88
C PHE A 44 13.49 -1.18 1.59
N ALA A 45 13.57 -1.23 2.91
CA ALA A 45 12.58 -1.87 3.78
C ALA A 45 12.27 -1.00 5.00
N VAL A 46 11.60 -1.57 6.00
CA VAL A 46 11.20 -0.89 7.23
C VAL A 46 11.75 -1.67 8.42
N LYS A 47 12.40 -0.97 9.35
CA LYS A 47 12.77 -1.51 10.66
C LYS A 47 11.94 -0.90 11.77
N LYS A 48 11.90 -1.60 12.90
CA LYS A 48 11.33 -1.07 14.14
C LYS A 48 12.18 0.10 14.66
N GLY A 49 11.51 1.17 15.07
CA GLY A 49 12.12 2.36 15.68
C GLY A 49 12.34 2.19 17.17
N GLN A 50 11.93 3.18 17.98
CA GLN A 50 12.00 3.09 19.43
C GLN A 50 11.05 2.00 19.95
N ASP A 51 9.85 1.91 19.39
CA ASP A 51 8.85 0.92 19.75
C ASP A 51 8.21 0.27 18.51
N LEU A 52 7.22 -0.62 18.70
CA LEU A 52 6.53 -1.33 17.61
C LEU A 52 5.60 -0.43 16.77
N TYR A 53 5.27 0.76 17.26
CA TYR A 53 4.43 1.73 16.57
C TYR A 53 5.25 2.62 15.63
N ASP A 54 6.57 2.66 15.84
CA ASP A 54 7.53 3.42 15.05
C ASP A 54 8.10 2.60 13.89
N ALA A 55 7.65 2.88 12.69
CA ALA A 55 8.18 2.29 11.47
C ALA A 55 9.19 3.21 10.80
N VAL A 56 10.45 2.76 10.70
CA VAL A 56 11.57 3.54 10.15
C VAL A 56 11.97 3.00 8.78
N PRO A 57 11.76 3.75 7.68
CA PRO A 57 12.31 3.38 6.38
C PRO A 57 13.83 3.31 6.44
N THR A 58 14.41 2.24 5.91
CA THR A 58 15.84 1.98 5.97
C THR A 58 16.33 1.42 4.64
N LEU A 59 17.44 1.97 4.14
CA LEU A 59 18.16 1.42 3.00
C LEU A 59 19.30 0.57 3.53
N ILE A 60 19.30 -0.72 3.20
CA ILE A 60 20.28 -1.70 3.69
C ILE A 60 21.17 -2.11 2.53
N THR A 61 22.49 -1.97 2.73
CA THR A 61 23.52 -2.40 1.79
C THR A 61 24.43 -3.50 2.37
N ASP A 62 24.32 -3.78 3.68
CA ASP A 62 24.95 -4.92 4.34
C ASP A 62 23.92 -6.03 4.61
N PRO A 63 24.05 -7.23 4.02
CA PRO A 63 23.19 -8.37 4.31
C PRO A 63 23.02 -8.72 5.79
N ALA A 64 24.00 -8.44 6.64
CA ALA A 64 23.91 -8.69 8.08
C ALA A 64 22.81 -7.85 8.76
N GLU A 65 22.42 -6.72 8.17
CA GLU A 65 21.42 -5.81 8.73
C GLU A 65 19.98 -6.16 8.34
N ILE A 66 19.77 -7.07 7.36
CA ILE A 66 18.43 -7.45 6.88
C ILE A 66 17.55 -8.03 7.99
N ALA A 67 18.13 -8.71 8.98
CA ALA A 67 17.40 -9.23 10.11
C ALA A 67 16.70 -8.14 10.97
N GLN A 68 17.14 -6.88 10.88
CA GLN A 68 16.52 -5.75 11.59
C GLN A 68 15.15 -5.35 10.99
N THR A 69 14.84 -5.77 9.77
CA THR A 69 13.58 -5.50 9.08
C THR A 69 12.64 -6.70 9.08
N ALA A 70 12.98 -7.74 9.86
CA ALA A 70 12.17 -8.94 9.99
C ALA A 70 10.96 -8.68 10.91
N GLY A 71 9.86 -9.39 10.62
CA GLY A 71 8.60 -9.27 11.35
C GLY A 71 7.63 -8.28 10.73
N SER A 72 6.36 -8.36 11.15
CA SER A 72 5.33 -7.43 10.70
C SER A 72 5.23 -6.19 11.60
N LEU A 73 5.03 -5.02 10.98
CA LEU A 73 4.75 -3.76 11.68
C LEU A 73 3.42 -3.20 11.17
N HIS A 74 2.29 -3.65 11.71
CA HIS A 74 0.96 -3.23 11.27
C HIS A 74 0.63 -1.78 11.64
N CYS A 75 1.42 -1.16 12.53
CA CYS A 75 1.34 0.25 12.85
C CYS A 75 2.18 1.15 11.91
N GLY A 76 2.98 0.55 11.01
CA GLY A 76 3.77 1.27 10.02
C GLY A 76 2.91 1.84 8.89
N THR A 77 2.38 3.04 9.06
CA THR A 77 1.41 3.65 8.14
C THR A 77 2.01 4.34 6.91
N LEU A 78 3.33 4.25 6.68
CA LEU A 78 4.06 4.93 5.60
C LEU A 78 3.88 4.29 4.20
N LEU A 79 4.23 5.06 3.16
CA LEU A 79 4.19 4.67 1.75
C LEU A 79 5.61 4.74 1.14
N LEU A 80 6.25 3.60 0.97
CA LEU A 80 7.63 3.49 0.49
C LEU A 80 7.79 3.95 -0.97
N SER A 81 6.75 3.76 -1.79
CA SER A 81 6.78 4.19 -3.20
C SER A 81 6.98 5.70 -3.38
N LYS A 82 6.50 6.52 -2.43
CA LYS A 82 6.82 7.96 -2.45
C LYS A 82 8.29 8.23 -2.09
N LEU A 83 8.84 7.44 -1.18
CA LEU A 83 10.18 7.65 -0.64
C LEU A 83 11.27 7.23 -1.64
N ILE A 84 11.06 6.15 -2.40
CA ILE A 84 12.01 5.76 -3.46
C ILE A 84 12.17 6.87 -4.51
N LYS A 85 11.06 7.49 -4.95
CA LYS A 85 11.11 8.65 -5.84
C LYS A 85 11.82 9.84 -5.20
N LYS A 86 11.53 10.12 -3.93
CA LYS A 86 12.00 11.34 -3.26
C LYS A 86 13.47 11.28 -2.85
N TYR A 87 13.95 10.12 -2.43
CA TYR A 87 15.25 9.98 -1.76
C TYR A 87 16.20 8.98 -2.44
N LEU A 88 15.69 8.11 -3.30
CA LEU A 88 16.47 7.06 -3.98
C LEU A 88 16.41 7.21 -5.51
N ASP A 89 16.13 8.43 -5.98
CA ASP A 89 16.14 8.81 -7.40
C ASP A 89 15.32 7.86 -8.28
N GLY A 90 14.19 7.36 -7.77
CA GLY A 90 13.32 6.45 -8.50
C GLY A 90 13.96 5.11 -8.90
N ALA A 91 15.06 4.71 -8.26
CA ALA A 91 15.86 3.54 -8.63
C ALA A 91 16.48 3.62 -10.05
N GLU A 92 16.76 4.82 -10.57
CA GLU A 92 17.39 4.94 -11.89
C GLU A 92 18.82 4.37 -11.93
N ASN A 93 19.58 4.56 -10.84
CA ASN A 93 21.01 4.25 -10.79
C ASN A 93 21.37 3.11 -9.81
N MET A 94 20.37 2.40 -9.30
CA MET A 94 20.56 1.36 -8.27
C MET A 94 19.46 0.31 -8.36
N ARG A 95 19.83 -0.97 -8.32
CA ARG A 95 18.86 -2.08 -8.22
C ARG A 95 18.45 -2.25 -6.76
N ILE A 96 17.16 -2.17 -6.47
CA ILE A 96 16.63 -2.14 -5.12
C ILE A 96 15.60 -3.25 -4.94
N ALA A 97 15.78 -4.12 -3.95
CA ALA A 97 14.72 -5.01 -3.51
C ALA A 97 13.84 -4.32 -2.46
N MET A 98 12.52 -4.53 -2.54
CA MET A 98 11.55 -3.92 -1.65
C MET A 98 10.46 -4.91 -1.24
N PRO A 99 10.25 -5.15 0.07
CA PRO A 99 8.98 -5.68 0.53
C PRO A 99 7.89 -4.61 0.36
N VAL A 100 6.82 -4.94 -0.35
CA VAL A 100 5.77 -3.96 -0.72
C VAL A 100 4.40 -4.42 -0.24
N LYS A 101 3.65 -3.53 0.41
CA LYS A 101 2.20 -3.70 0.59
C LYS A 101 1.50 -3.35 -0.72
N GLY A 102 0.23 -3.72 -0.85
CA GLY A 102 -0.57 -3.39 -2.04
C GLY A 102 -0.52 -1.91 -2.45
N CYS A 103 -0.58 -0.99 -1.49
CA CYS A 103 -0.47 0.45 -1.78
C CYS A 103 0.93 0.88 -2.22
N ASP A 104 1.99 0.24 -1.73
CA ASP A 104 3.36 0.51 -2.18
C ASP A 104 3.50 0.08 -3.65
N ALA A 105 3.08 -1.15 -3.98
CA ALA A 105 3.10 -1.68 -5.34
C ALA A 105 2.29 -0.82 -6.31
N MET A 106 1.04 -0.46 -5.96
CA MET A 106 0.21 0.42 -6.80
C MET A 106 0.88 1.79 -7.02
N GLY A 107 1.52 2.34 -5.99
CA GLY A 107 2.22 3.62 -6.10
C GLY A 107 3.48 3.56 -6.98
N LEU A 108 4.22 2.44 -6.93
CA LEU A 108 5.38 2.23 -7.82
C LEU A 108 4.94 2.19 -9.28
N TYR A 109 3.86 1.47 -9.61
CA TYR A 109 3.29 1.44 -10.96
C TYR A 109 2.86 2.83 -11.44
N GLU A 110 2.12 3.57 -10.61
CA GLU A 110 1.66 4.91 -11.00
C GLU A 110 2.81 5.90 -11.19
N LEU A 111 3.89 5.78 -10.41
CA LEU A 111 5.11 6.56 -10.61
C LEU A 111 5.87 6.13 -11.87
N ALA A 112 5.92 4.83 -12.17
CA ALA A 112 6.58 4.30 -13.35
C ALA A 112 5.91 4.74 -14.65
N LYS A 113 4.58 4.77 -14.70
CA LYS A 113 3.80 5.36 -15.83
C LYS A 113 4.19 6.80 -16.15
N ARG A 114 4.81 7.50 -15.20
CA ARG A 114 5.24 8.90 -15.28
C ARG A 114 6.76 9.05 -15.36
N ASN A 115 7.49 7.96 -15.61
CA ASN A 115 8.95 7.93 -15.63
C ASN A 115 9.59 8.51 -14.36
N GLN A 116 8.96 8.27 -13.20
CA GLN A 116 9.46 8.72 -11.89
C GLN A 116 10.09 7.57 -11.09
N VAL A 117 9.88 6.34 -11.53
CA VAL A 117 10.45 5.12 -10.97
C VAL A 117 10.77 4.16 -12.11
N ASN A 118 11.98 3.61 -12.10
CA ASN A 118 12.41 2.56 -13.00
C ASN A 118 12.11 1.18 -12.38
N LEU A 119 10.98 0.56 -12.77
CA LEU A 119 10.57 -0.76 -12.27
C LEU A 119 11.53 -1.88 -12.68
N ASP A 120 12.35 -1.70 -13.73
CA ASP A 120 13.31 -2.73 -14.11
C ASP A 120 14.38 -2.93 -13.03
N ASN A 121 14.72 -1.86 -12.33
CA ASN A 121 15.64 -1.84 -11.20
C ASN A 121 14.98 -2.13 -9.85
N VAL A 122 13.67 -2.37 -9.78
CA VAL A 122 12.99 -2.71 -8.52
C VAL A 122 12.60 -4.18 -8.50
N LEU A 123 13.05 -4.91 -7.48
CA LEU A 123 12.63 -6.28 -7.18
C LEU A 123 11.58 -6.25 -6.07
N MET A 124 10.32 -6.47 -6.41
CA MET A 124 9.19 -6.35 -5.49
C MET A 124 8.83 -7.69 -4.85
N ILE A 125 8.90 -7.77 -3.52
CA ILE A 125 8.33 -8.88 -2.75
C ILE A 125 7.02 -8.39 -2.11
N GLY A 126 5.92 -8.71 -2.74
CA GLY A 126 4.58 -8.35 -2.33
C GLY A 126 4.13 -9.06 -1.05
N LEU A 127 3.54 -8.32 -0.11
CA LEU A 127 3.00 -8.87 1.14
C LEU A 127 1.47 -8.79 1.13
N ASN A 128 0.79 -9.89 1.45
CA ASN A 128 -0.65 -9.87 1.68
C ASN A 128 -0.99 -8.92 2.83
N CYS A 129 -2.02 -8.08 2.67
CA CYS A 129 -2.30 -7.03 3.63
C CYS A 129 -3.79 -6.93 3.95
N GLY A 130 -4.13 -7.10 5.23
CA GLY A 130 -5.47 -6.88 5.76
C GLY A 130 -5.82 -5.40 5.97
N GLY A 131 -4.79 -4.56 6.10
CA GLY A 131 -4.86 -3.15 6.48
C GLY A 131 -3.84 -2.82 7.57
N SER A 132 -3.58 -1.55 7.79
CA SER A 132 -2.69 -1.07 8.87
C SER A 132 -3.48 -0.21 9.85
N VAL A 133 -2.93 -0.01 11.05
CA VAL A 133 -3.52 0.80 12.13
C VAL A 133 -2.64 2.05 12.33
N SER A 134 -3.24 3.21 12.61
CA SER A 134 -2.45 4.41 12.93
C SER A 134 -1.71 4.24 14.26
N PRO A 135 -0.42 4.64 14.40
CA PRO A 135 0.32 4.53 15.66
C PRO A 135 -0.43 5.13 16.86
N VAL A 136 -0.96 6.35 16.69
CA VAL A 136 -1.70 7.06 17.75
C VAL A 136 -3.00 6.32 18.08
N ALA A 137 -3.72 5.87 17.05
CA ALA A 137 -4.96 5.12 17.23
C ALA A 137 -4.71 3.76 17.90
N ALA A 138 -3.62 3.06 17.55
CA ALA A 138 -3.22 1.79 18.14
C ALA A 138 -2.92 1.94 19.63
N ARG A 139 -2.12 2.95 20.00
CA ARG A 139 -1.81 3.23 21.41
C ARG A 139 -3.06 3.56 22.22
N LYS A 140 -3.97 4.36 21.66
CA LYS A 140 -5.27 4.66 22.29
C LYS A 140 -6.13 3.41 22.43
N MET A 141 -6.24 2.62 21.36
CA MET A 141 -7.00 1.37 21.31
C MET A 141 -6.50 0.35 22.34
N ILE A 142 -5.19 0.16 22.46
CA ILE A 142 -4.59 -0.78 23.41
C ILE A 142 -4.91 -0.36 24.85
N ARG A 143 -4.77 0.93 25.16
CA ARG A 143 -5.11 1.44 26.49
C ARG A 143 -6.58 1.26 26.84
N GLU A 144 -7.48 1.58 25.92
CA GLU A 144 -8.92 1.64 26.20
C GLU A 144 -9.67 0.32 26.00
N LYS A 145 -9.20 -0.55 25.11
CA LYS A 145 -9.87 -1.81 24.77
C LYS A 145 -9.20 -3.04 25.34
N PHE A 146 -7.87 -3.02 25.45
CA PHE A 146 -7.10 -4.13 26.02
C PHE A 146 -6.74 -3.90 27.50
N GLU A 147 -6.95 -2.67 28.00
CA GLU A 147 -6.60 -2.24 29.36
C GLU A 147 -5.13 -2.54 29.69
N VAL A 148 -4.26 -2.26 28.72
CA VAL A 148 -2.80 -2.51 28.77
C VAL A 148 -2.07 -1.21 28.49
N ASP A 149 -0.93 -0.99 29.14
CA ASP A 149 -0.04 0.09 28.77
C ASP A 149 0.56 -0.21 27.38
N PRO A 150 0.36 0.65 26.35
CA PRO A 150 0.93 0.43 25.02
C PRO A 150 2.44 0.18 25.01
N ASP A 151 3.17 0.69 26.01
CA ASP A 151 4.63 0.52 26.14
C ASP A 151 5.04 -0.86 26.68
N ASP A 152 4.07 -1.66 27.15
CA ASP A 152 4.28 -3.04 27.56
C ASP A 152 3.98 -4.06 26.45
N VAL A 153 3.54 -3.61 25.27
CA VAL A 153 3.33 -4.48 24.11
C VAL A 153 4.67 -4.69 23.39
N VAL A 154 5.02 -5.95 23.12
CA VAL A 154 6.28 -6.33 22.47
C VAL A 154 6.09 -6.90 21.07
N LYS A 155 4.91 -7.44 20.78
CA LYS A 155 4.50 -7.95 19.46
C LYS A 155 3.02 -7.67 19.24
N GLU A 156 2.66 -7.43 17.99
CA GLU A 156 1.27 -7.42 17.54
C GLU A 156 1.11 -8.36 16.35
N GLU A 157 -0.09 -8.93 16.20
CA GLU A 157 -0.42 -9.82 15.10
C GLU A 157 -1.88 -9.65 14.71
N ILE A 158 -2.16 -9.76 13.41
CA ILE A 158 -3.52 -9.86 12.89
C ILE A 158 -3.72 -11.27 12.34
N ASP A 159 -4.37 -12.11 13.14
CA ASP A 159 -4.72 -13.48 12.75
C ASP A 159 -6.22 -13.73 12.93
N LYS A 160 -6.81 -14.49 12.00
CA LYS A 160 -8.23 -14.91 12.02
C LYS A 160 -9.24 -13.80 12.34
N GLY A 161 -8.97 -12.57 11.90
CA GLY A 161 -9.85 -11.42 12.11
C GLY A 161 -9.77 -10.81 13.51
N GLN A 162 -8.76 -11.15 14.31
CA GLN A 162 -8.49 -10.53 15.61
C GLN A 162 -7.24 -9.66 15.52
N PHE A 163 -7.25 -8.54 16.26
CA PHE A 163 -6.03 -7.81 16.61
C PHE A 163 -5.48 -8.41 17.90
N ILE A 164 -4.30 -9.00 17.84
CA ILE A 164 -3.66 -9.70 18.95
C ILE A 164 -2.46 -8.88 19.41
N ILE A 165 -2.37 -8.66 20.71
CA ILE A 165 -1.19 -8.08 21.35
C ILE A 165 -0.50 -9.13 22.22
N VAL A 166 0.83 -9.10 22.23
CA VAL A 166 1.67 -9.85 23.16
C VAL A 166 2.40 -8.85 24.03
N THR A 167 2.29 -9.03 25.34
CA THR A 167 2.88 -8.14 26.34
C THR A 167 4.19 -8.69 26.89
N LYS A 168 4.99 -7.85 27.58
CA LYS A 168 6.31 -8.22 28.14
C LYS A 168 6.27 -9.43 29.08
N ASP A 169 5.15 -9.65 29.78
CA ASP A 169 4.94 -10.79 30.67
C ASP A 169 4.47 -12.06 29.94
N GLY A 170 4.36 -11.99 28.61
CA GLY A 170 3.94 -13.10 27.75
C GLY A 170 2.44 -13.28 27.63
N GLN A 171 1.60 -12.37 28.15
CA GLN A 171 0.15 -12.49 27.94
C GLN A 171 -0.23 -12.19 26.49
N HIS A 172 -1.07 -13.05 25.93
CA HIS A 172 -1.72 -12.88 24.64
C HIS A 172 -3.15 -12.40 24.86
N LYS A 173 -3.50 -11.23 24.30
CA LYS A 173 -4.87 -10.71 24.31
C LYS A 173 -5.31 -10.42 22.88
N GLY A 174 -6.49 -10.89 22.51
CA GLY A 174 -7.06 -10.69 21.17
C GLY A 174 -8.46 -10.10 21.24
N ILE A 175 -8.74 -9.10 20.40
CA ILE A 175 -10.08 -8.52 20.23
C ILE A 175 -10.44 -8.58 18.74
N SER A 176 -11.71 -8.82 18.43
CA SER A 176 -12.20 -8.85 17.05
C SER A 176 -11.93 -7.51 16.33
N MET A 177 -11.43 -7.59 15.10
CA MET A 177 -11.23 -6.42 14.25
C MET A 177 -12.55 -5.68 13.98
N ASP A 178 -13.65 -6.40 13.81
CA ASP A 178 -14.96 -5.80 13.55
C ASP A 178 -15.47 -5.03 14.77
N GLU A 179 -15.31 -5.59 15.98
CA GLU A 179 -15.66 -4.92 17.24
C GLU A 179 -14.83 -3.64 17.45
N LEU A 180 -13.53 -3.71 17.14
CA LEU A 180 -12.65 -2.54 17.21
C LEU A 180 -13.10 -1.46 16.22
N GLU A 181 -13.44 -1.84 14.98
CA GLU A 181 -13.88 -0.89 13.96
C GLU A 181 -15.24 -0.25 14.24
N GLU A 182 -16.19 -1.02 14.78
CA GLU A 182 -17.48 -0.50 15.23
C GLU A 182 -17.31 0.49 16.40
N ALA A 183 -16.33 0.26 17.26
CA ALA A 183 -15.95 1.17 18.33
C ALA A 183 -15.11 2.38 17.88
N GLY A 184 -14.84 2.54 16.58
CA GLY A 184 -14.06 3.65 16.02
C GLY A 184 -12.53 3.47 16.06
N TYR A 185 -12.05 2.25 16.33
CA TYR A 185 -10.65 1.84 16.32
C TYR A 185 -10.33 0.96 15.10
N GLY A 186 -9.22 0.22 15.14
CA GLY A 186 -8.85 -0.76 14.13
C GLY A 186 -8.16 -0.14 12.90
N ARG A 187 -8.43 -0.70 11.72
CA ARG A 187 -7.71 -0.31 10.49
C ARG A 187 -8.00 1.14 10.12
N ARG A 188 -6.99 1.78 9.51
CA ARG A 188 -7.16 3.10 8.88
C ARG A 188 -8.35 3.09 7.92
N SER A 189 -9.06 4.22 7.85
CA SER A 189 -10.30 4.34 7.08
C SER A 189 -10.13 3.87 5.63
N ASN A 190 -9.04 4.27 4.98
CA ASN A 190 -8.72 3.95 3.60
C ASN A 190 -8.41 2.45 3.41
N CYS A 191 -7.75 1.81 4.38
CA CYS A 191 -7.41 0.39 4.33
C CYS A 191 -8.68 -0.47 4.31
N ARG A 192 -9.74 -0.04 4.99
CA ARG A 192 -11.05 -0.73 5.01
C ARG A 192 -11.70 -0.78 3.62
N ARG A 193 -11.47 0.22 2.78
CA ARG A 193 -11.96 0.31 1.39
C ARG A 193 -11.02 -0.28 0.33
N CYS A 194 -9.83 -0.74 0.74
CA CYS A 194 -8.80 -1.24 -0.18
C CYS A 194 -9.23 -2.57 -0.83
N LYS A 195 -8.96 -2.71 -2.12
CA LYS A 195 -9.22 -3.92 -2.92
C LYS A 195 -7.96 -4.65 -3.38
N MET A 196 -6.78 -4.08 -3.15
CA MET A 196 -5.50 -4.74 -3.37
C MET A 196 -5.07 -5.48 -2.10
N LYS A 197 -5.38 -6.77 -2.00
CA LYS A 197 -5.12 -7.59 -0.80
C LYS A 197 -3.89 -8.48 -0.96
N VAL A 198 -3.75 -9.13 -2.11
CA VAL A 198 -2.55 -9.89 -2.50
C VAL A 198 -1.93 -9.20 -3.72
N PRO A 199 -0.79 -8.51 -3.57
CA PRO A 199 -0.19 -7.71 -4.64
C PRO A 199 0.51 -8.59 -5.70
N ARG A 200 -0.28 -9.23 -6.57
CA ARG A 200 0.22 -10.10 -7.67
C ARG A 200 0.93 -9.37 -8.80
N GLN A 201 0.94 -8.04 -8.77
CA GLN A 201 1.76 -7.19 -9.63
C GLN A 201 3.22 -7.07 -9.15
N ALA A 202 3.54 -7.56 -7.95
CA ALA A 202 4.92 -7.72 -7.49
C ALA A 202 5.60 -8.90 -8.20
N ASP A 203 6.88 -9.14 -7.96
CA ASP A 203 7.60 -10.28 -8.53
C ASP A 203 7.26 -11.59 -7.82
N LEU A 204 7.06 -11.50 -6.50
CA LEU A 204 6.55 -12.58 -5.63
C LEU A 204 5.39 -12.04 -4.79
N ALA A 205 4.33 -12.81 -4.61
CA ALA A 205 3.25 -12.49 -3.68
C ALA A 205 3.28 -13.43 -2.47
N CYS A 206 3.80 -12.92 -1.36
CA CYS A 206 4.10 -13.61 -0.13
C CYS A 206 3.03 -13.37 0.95
N GLY A 207 2.87 -14.30 1.88
CA GLY A 207 1.99 -14.10 3.02
C GLY A 207 1.67 -15.32 3.87
N ASN A 208 0.95 -15.10 4.97
CA ASN A 208 0.44 -16.19 5.82
C ASN A 208 -0.86 -16.83 5.30
N TRP A 209 -1.64 -16.12 4.49
CA TRP A 209 -2.94 -16.62 4.03
C TRP A 209 -2.80 -17.87 3.17
N GLY A 210 -3.46 -18.94 3.62
CA GLY A 210 -3.46 -20.24 2.97
C GLY A 210 -2.36 -21.19 3.44
N VAL A 211 -1.52 -20.81 4.41
CA VAL A 211 -0.59 -21.75 5.05
C VAL A 211 -1.33 -22.50 6.15
N ILE A 212 -1.36 -23.83 6.07
CA ILE A 212 -2.16 -24.68 6.96
C ILE A 212 -1.36 -25.88 7.49
N GLY A 213 -1.92 -26.59 8.47
CA GLY A 213 -1.30 -27.76 9.08
C GLY A 213 -0.06 -27.40 9.89
N GLU A 214 0.94 -28.28 9.89
CA GLU A 214 2.19 -28.11 10.66
C GLU A 214 3.03 -26.90 10.22
N LYS A 215 2.76 -26.38 9.01
CA LYS A 215 3.42 -25.20 8.45
C LYS A 215 2.77 -23.89 8.87
N ALA A 216 1.57 -23.91 9.46
CA ALA A 216 0.89 -22.69 9.89
C ALA A 216 1.77 -21.93 10.91
N GLY A 217 2.01 -20.64 10.66
CA GLY A 217 2.93 -19.82 11.46
C GLY A 217 4.43 -20.05 11.18
N ASN A 218 4.80 -21.18 10.57
CA ASN A 218 6.18 -21.60 10.35
C ASN A 218 6.64 -21.55 8.88
N ALA A 219 5.75 -21.19 7.96
CA ALA A 219 6.06 -21.00 6.56
C ALA A 219 5.25 -19.84 5.95
N THR A 220 5.76 -19.32 4.85
CA THR A 220 5.16 -18.27 4.04
C THR A 220 4.59 -18.90 2.77
N PHE A 221 3.35 -18.58 2.43
CA PHE A 221 2.78 -18.85 1.12
C PHE A 221 3.41 -17.91 0.10
N VAL A 222 4.07 -18.44 -0.92
CA VAL A 222 4.71 -17.67 -2.00
C VAL A 222 4.05 -18.04 -3.33
N GLU A 223 3.53 -17.05 -4.03
CA GLU A 223 3.07 -17.13 -5.41
C GLU A 223 4.08 -16.41 -6.32
N VAL A 224 4.57 -17.08 -7.35
CA VAL A 224 5.56 -16.53 -8.29
C VAL A 224 4.84 -15.75 -9.38
N CYS A 225 5.07 -14.44 -9.46
CA CYS A 225 4.29 -13.53 -10.30
C CYS A 225 5.07 -13.01 -11.53
N SER A 226 6.41 -13.09 -11.50
CA SER A 226 7.28 -12.67 -12.61
C SER A 226 8.49 -13.60 -12.79
N GLU A 227 9.22 -13.42 -13.89
CA GLU A 227 10.50 -14.10 -14.12
C GLU A 227 11.58 -13.67 -13.12
N LYS A 228 11.61 -12.38 -12.71
CA LYS A 228 12.53 -11.91 -11.66
C LYS A 228 12.27 -12.64 -10.34
N GLY A 229 11.00 -12.82 -9.99
CA GLY A 229 10.59 -13.55 -8.79
C GLY A 229 10.96 -15.03 -8.85
N ALA A 230 10.73 -15.67 -10.01
CA ALA A 230 11.14 -17.05 -10.25
C ALA A 230 12.65 -17.25 -10.08
N ASN A 231 13.44 -16.34 -10.67
CA ASN A 231 14.91 -16.36 -10.58
C ASN A 231 15.40 -16.19 -9.14
N LEU A 232 14.81 -15.26 -8.38
CA LEU A 232 15.15 -15.06 -6.97
C LEU A 232 14.87 -16.31 -6.14
N LEU A 233 13.67 -16.89 -6.31
CA LEU A 233 13.23 -18.07 -5.57
C LEU A 233 14.15 -19.27 -5.85
N ASP A 234 14.43 -19.54 -7.12
CA ASP A 234 15.32 -20.63 -7.53
C ASP A 234 16.75 -20.45 -7.03
N ALA A 235 17.28 -19.23 -7.10
CA ALA A 235 18.64 -18.93 -6.65
C ALA A 235 18.78 -19.15 -5.14
N ALA A 236 17.80 -18.70 -4.34
CA ALA A 236 17.80 -18.90 -2.90
C ALA A 236 17.67 -20.38 -2.50
N ILE A 237 16.87 -21.17 -3.22
CA ILE A 237 16.74 -22.62 -3.02
C ILE A 237 18.06 -23.33 -3.36
N LYS A 238 18.66 -23.01 -4.53
CA LYS A 238 19.94 -23.60 -4.97
C LYS A 238 21.09 -23.28 -4.02
N ALA A 239 21.08 -22.09 -3.42
CA ALA A 239 22.05 -21.69 -2.39
C ALA A 239 21.83 -22.40 -1.03
N GLY A 240 20.72 -23.14 -0.87
CA GLY A 240 20.37 -23.81 0.39
C GLY A 240 19.88 -22.87 1.49
N GLU A 241 19.57 -21.62 1.14
CA GLU A 241 19.14 -20.57 2.08
C GLU A 241 17.62 -20.57 2.31
N LEU A 242 16.87 -21.15 1.38
CA LEU A 242 15.42 -21.28 1.44
C LEU A 242 15.00 -22.72 1.20
N LYS A 243 14.06 -23.21 2.02
CA LYS A 243 13.40 -24.50 1.85
C LYS A 243 11.99 -24.26 1.34
N THR A 244 11.53 -25.16 0.46
CA THR A 244 10.20 -25.06 -0.12
C THR A 244 9.54 -26.42 -0.25
N GLU A 245 8.21 -26.42 -0.24
CA GLU A 245 7.37 -27.54 -0.69
C GLU A 245 6.20 -26.98 -1.51
N ALA A 246 5.56 -27.82 -2.32
CA ALA A 246 4.37 -27.43 -3.07
C ALA A 246 3.27 -26.94 -2.11
N ALA A 247 2.59 -25.84 -2.45
CA ALA A 247 1.49 -25.35 -1.63
C ALA A 247 0.38 -26.41 -1.53
N ASN A 248 -0.16 -26.61 -0.33
CA ASN A 248 -1.26 -27.54 -0.13
C ASN A 248 -2.48 -27.10 -0.96
N PRO A 249 -3.12 -27.99 -1.76
CA PRO A 249 -4.30 -27.64 -2.54
C PRO A 249 -5.43 -27.00 -1.72
N LYS A 250 -5.68 -27.51 -0.50
CA LYS A 250 -6.65 -26.90 0.42
C LYS A 250 -6.19 -25.52 0.91
N GLY A 251 -4.89 -25.33 1.05
CA GLY A 251 -4.29 -24.04 1.38
C GLY A 251 -4.49 -22.99 0.29
N ILE A 252 -4.36 -23.38 -0.98
CA ILE A 252 -4.65 -22.52 -2.14
C ILE A 252 -6.12 -22.08 -2.11
N GLU A 253 -7.05 -23.01 -1.89
CA GLU A 253 -8.48 -22.67 -1.76
C GLU A 253 -8.74 -21.72 -0.58
N ILE A 254 -8.11 -21.97 0.58
CA ILE A 254 -8.25 -21.11 1.76
C ILE A 254 -7.70 -19.71 1.50
N ARG A 255 -6.55 -19.58 0.83
CA ARG A 255 -5.99 -18.29 0.43
C ARG A 255 -7.01 -17.48 -0.37
N GLY A 256 -7.63 -18.10 -1.37
CA GLY A 256 -8.68 -17.47 -2.18
C GLY A 256 -9.93 -17.11 -1.35
N LYS A 257 -10.34 -17.96 -0.40
CA LYS A 257 -11.48 -17.66 0.49
C LYS A 257 -11.20 -16.48 1.42
N VAL A 258 -10.00 -16.41 2.02
CA VAL A 258 -9.60 -15.31 2.90
C VAL A 258 -9.50 -14.00 2.10
N GLU A 259 -8.88 -14.04 0.92
CA GLU A 259 -8.81 -12.87 0.03
C GLU A 259 -10.22 -12.39 -0.36
N ASN A 260 -11.11 -13.29 -0.78
CA ASN A 260 -12.49 -12.94 -1.12
C ASN A 260 -13.29 -12.37 0.06
N ALA A 261 -13.09 -12.87 1.29
CA ALA A 261 -13.70 -12.30 2.47
C ALA A 261 -13.23 -10.85 2.71
N MET A 262 -11.93 -10.61 2.53
CA MET A 262 -11.32 -9.28 2.64
C MET A 262 -11.79 -8.32 1.53
N LEU A 263 -12.04 -8.83 0.32
CA LEU A 263 -12.63 -8.06 -0.77
C LEU A 263 -14.08 -7.69 -0.47
N LYS A 264 -14.91 -8.64 -0.01
CA LYS A 264 -16.32 -8.36 0.37
C LYS A 264 -16.43 -7.33 1.49
N LEU A 265 -15.52 -7.40 2.47
CA LEU A 265 -15.41 -6.37 3.50
C LEU A 265 -15.07 -4.99 2.89
N GLY A 266 -14.18 -4.98 1.89
CA GLY A 266 -13.89 -3.79 1.09
C GLY A 266 -15.12 -3.21 0.40
N ASP A 267 -15.99 -4.06 -0.17
CA ASP A 267 -17.26 -3.61 -0.77
C ASP A 267 -18.19 -3.01 0.27
N LYS A 268 -18.36 -3.67 1.42
CA LYS A 268 -19.20 -3.19 2.52
C LYS A 268 -18.79 -1.78 2.97
N TRP A 269 -17.49 -1.54 3.13
CA TRP A 269 -16.98 -0.23 3.53
C TRP A 269 -17.05 0.81 2.41
N ARG A 270 -16.82 0.43 1.15
CA ARG A 270 -17.01 1.34 0.01
C ARG A 270 -18.47 1.78 -0.09
N ALA A 271 -19.43 0.85 -0.04
CA ALA A 271 -20.85 1.16 -0.04
C ALA A 271 -21.20 2.13 1.10
N LYS A 272 -20.88 1.78 2.35
CA LYS A 272 -21.12 2.63 3.52
C LYS A 272 -20.51 4.03 3.39
N ASP A 273 -19.22 4.12 3.07
CA ASP A 273 -18.51 5.39 3.09
C ASP A 273 -18.88 6.27 1.89
N PHE A 274 -19.09 5.69 0.70
CA PHE A 274 -19.45 6.44 -0.51
C PHE A 274 -20.92 6.87 -0.52
N GLU A 275 -21.85 6.02 -0.08
CA GLU A 275 -23.24 6.42 0.15
C GLU A 275 -23.31 7.54 1.19
N GLY A 276 -22.49 7.46 2.25
CA GLY A 276 -22.38 8.51 3.27
C GLY A 276 -21.94 9.88 2.72
N LEU A 277 -21.24 9.92 1.58
CA LEU A 277 -20.91 11.17 0.89
C LEU A 277 -22.08 11.77 0.11
N GLY A 278 -23.12 11.00 -0.21
CA GLY A 278 -24.19 11.43 -1.12
C GLY A 278 -23.69 11.60 -2.56
N GLU A 279 -24.47 12.29 -3.37
CA GLU A 279 -24.24 12.44 -4.82
C GLU A 279 -24.28 13.91 -5.27
N GLY A 280 -23.71 14.17 -6.46
CA GLY A 280 -23.77 15.48 -7.13
C GLY A 280 -23.47 16.68 -6.21
N LYS A 281 -24.45 17.58 -6.07
CA LYS A 281 -24.33 18.79 -5.25
C LYS A 281 -24.20 18.51 -3.76
N GLU A 282 -24.79 17.43 -3.25
CA GLU A 282 -24.68 17.06 -1.84
C GLU A 282 -23.25 16.60 -1.52
N ARG A 283 -22.69 15.72 -2.36
CA ARG A 283 -21.29 15.28 -2.27
C ARG A 283 -20.35 16.47 -2.33
N LEU A 284 -20.52 17.35 -3.31
CA LEU A 284 -19.70 18.55 -3.45
C LEU A 284 -19.78 19.44 -2.20
N LYS A 285 -20.98 19.66 -1.66
CA LYS A 285 -21.17 20.45 -0.44
C LYS A 285 -20.42 19.83 0.74
N LYS A 286 -20.54 18.52 0.98
CA LYS A 286 -19.81 17.84 2.07
C LYS A 286 -18.29 17.97 1.92
N ILE A 287 -17.78 17.85 0.68
CA ILE A 287 -16.35 18.05 0.39
C ILE A 287 -15.93 19.50 0.69
N MET A 288 -16.70 20.49 0.22
CA MET A 288 -16.44 21.91 0.46
C MET A 288 -16.48 22.25 1.95
N ASP A 289 -17.49 21.75 2.68
CA ASP A 289 -17.65 21.97 4.11
C ASP A 289 -16.48 21.36 4.88
N ALA A 290 -16.07 20.12 4.57
CA ALA A 290 -14.91 19.50 5.21
C ALA A 290 -13.59 20.20 4.88
N THR A 291 -13.39 20.60 3.62
CA THR A 291 -12.17 21.27 3.15
C THR A 291 -12.07 22.73 3.56
N SER A 292 -13.18 23.36 3.99
CA SER A 292 -13.18 24.70 4.59
C SER A 292 -12.32 24.80 5.86
N ARG A 293 -11.94 23.67 6.47
CA ARG A 293 -11.01 23.61 7.61
C ARG A 293 -9.53 23.60 7.19
N CYS A 294 -9.23 23.54 5.90
CA CYS A 294 -7.86 23.34 5.40
C CYS A 294 -6.95 24.51 5.76
N ILE A 295 -5.80 24.21 6.35
CA ILE A 295 -4.78 25.23 6.69
C ILE A 295 -3.68 25.40 5.62
N LYS A 296 -3.88 24.82 4.43
CA LYS A 296 -2.91 24.89 3.30
C LYS A 296 -1.47 24.49 3.72
N CYS A 297 -1.32 23.46 4.55
CA CYS A 297 0.00 22.97 5.01
C CYS A 297 0.75 22.08 4.00
N TYR A 298 0.14 21.77 2.85
CA TYR A 298 0.69 20.93 1.77
C TYR A 298 1.04 19.47 2.13
N ALA A 299 0.81 18.99 3.35
CA ALA A 299 1.09 17.59 3.72
C ALA A 299 0.41 16.56 2.79
N CYS A 300 -0.79 16.87 2.31
CA CYS A 300 -1.54 16.04 1.39
C CYS A 300 -0.97 16.00 -0.05
N ILE A 301 -0.12 16.96 -0.42
CA ILE A 301 0.63 17.01 -1.68
C ILE A 301 2.00 16.34 -1.48
N GLU A 302 2.71 16.72 -0.42
CA GLU A 302 4.06 16.22 -0.13
C GLU A 302 4.12 14.71 0.05
N ASN A 303 3.06 14.10 0.58
CA ASN A 303 3.01 12.66 0.83
C ASN A 303 2.27 11.85 -0.26
N CYS A 304 1.76 12.51 -1.31
CA CYS A 304 1.08 11.81 -2.41
C CYS A 304 2.11 11.29 -3.43
N PRO A 305 2.05 10.00 -3.85
CA PRO A 305 2.95 9.46 -4.88
C PRO A 305 2.72 10.13 -6.24
N ILE A 306 1.47 10.50 -6.56
CA ILE A 306 1.11 11.14 -7.84
C ILE A 306 1.56 12.60 -7.92
N CYS A 307 1.80 13.26 -6.78
CA CYS A 307 2.33 14.62 -6.75
C CYS A 307 3.85 14.61 -6.86
N TYR A 308 4.38 14.62 -8.09
CA TYR A 308 5.83 14.64 -8.37
C TYR A 308 6.32 15.92 -9.07
N CYS A 309 5.40 16.81 -9.50
CA CYS A 309 5.68 18.01 -10.26
C CYS A 309 6.74 18.90 -9.57
N VAL A 310 7.68 19.42 -10.35
CA VAL A 310 8.65 20.44 -9.89
C VAL A 310 7.91 21.76 -9.61
N GLU A 311 7.01 22.15 -10.52
CA GLU A 311 6.13 23.30 -10.35
C GLU A 311 4.69 22.86 -10.10
N CYS A 312 4.11 23.28 -8.98
CA CYS A 312 2.75 22.91 -8.62
C CYS A 312 1.75 24.02 -8.93
N SER A 313 0.69 23.71 -9.68
CA SER A 313 -0.42 24.64 -9.98
C SER A 313 -1.04 25.23 -8.71
N THR A 314 -1.05 24.50 -7.59
CA THR A 314 -1.55 24.99 -6.30
C THR A 314 -0.69 26.08 -5.64
N LYS A 315 0.52 26.33 -6.17
CA LYS A 315 1.42 27.40 -5.73
C LYS A 315 1.42 28.60 -6.67
N LYS A 316 0.66 28.55 -7.78
CA LYS A 316 0.56 29.66 -8.74
C LYS A 316 -0.44 30.70 -8.25
N ALA A 317 0.04 31.92 -8.01
CA ALA A 317 -0.74 32.99 -7.36
C ALA A 317 -2.05 33.36 -8.09
N TYR A 318 -2.08 33.20 -9.42
CA TYR A 318 -3.28 33.46 -10.24
C TYR A 318 -4.33 32.34 -10.19
N LEU A 319 -4.00 31.17 -9.64
CA LEU A 319 -4.94 30.06 -9.41
C LEU A 319 -5.34 29.96 -7.93
N VAL A 320 -4.37 30.16 -7.04
CA VAL A 320 -4.57 30.05 -5.59
C VAL A 320 -3.89 31.23 -4.92
N GLU A 321 -4.66 32.05 -4.21
CA GLU A 321 -4.16 33.23 -3.53
C GLU A 321 -3.10 32.87 -2.48
N PRO A 322 -1.89 33.46 -2.55
CA PRO A 322 -0.86 33.28 -1.52
C PRO A 322 -1.33 33.81 -0.16
N GLY A 323 -0.93 33.15 0.94
CA GLY A 323 -1.28 33.59 2.30
C GLY A 323 -2.74 33.37 2.75
N GLN A 324 -3.69 33.18 1.84
CA GLN A 324 -5.09 32.93 2.19
C GLN A 324 -5.30 31.55 2.85
N VAL A 325 -5.89 31.53 4.05
CA VAL A 325 -6.30 30.33 4.80
C VAL A 325 -7.69 30.57 5.43
N PRO A 326 -8.66 29.66 5.25
CA PRO A 326 -8.65 28.48 4.38
C PRO A 326 -8.39 28.85 2.91
N PRO A 327 -7.75 27.95 2.11
CA PRO A 327 -7.55 28.23 0.70
C PRO A 327 -8.89 28.36 -0.03
N PRO A 328 -8.92 29.07 -1.17
CA PRO A 328 -10.07 29.02 -2.06
C PRO A 328 -10.26 27.57 -2.51
N PHE A 329 -11.50 27.15 -2.76
CA PHE A 329 -11.80 25.77 -3.15
C PHE A 329 -11.04 25.30 -4.40
N MET A 330 -10.59 26.25 -5.23
CA MET A 330 -9.67 26.02 -6.36
C MET A 330 -8.43 25.19 -5.98
N PHE A 331 -7.87 25.38 -4.77
CA PHE A 331 -6.75 24.56 -4.28
C PHE A 331 -7.09 23.07 -4.27
N HIS A 332 -8.27 22.73 -3.76
CA HIS A 332 -8.75 21.36 -3.67
C HIS A 332 -9.16 20.84 -5.04
N LEU A 333 -9.85 21.65 -5.85
CA LEU A 333 -10.26 21.29 -7.21
C LEU A 333 -9.07 20.92 -8.10
N ILE A 334 -8.00 21.73 -8.10
CA ILE A 334 -6.75 21.42 -8.83
C ILE A 334 -6.21 20.06 -8.41
N ARG A 335 -6.19 19.78 -7.10
CA ARG A 335 -5.70 18.49 -6.61
C ARG A 335 -6.59 17.34 -7.07
N TYR A 336 -7.91 17.48 -6.99
CA TYR A 336 -8.84 16.44 -7.44
C TYR A 336 -8.61 16.16 -8.92
N ALA A 337 -8.59 17.20 -9.76
CA ALA A 337 -8.39 17.07 -11.20
C ALA A 337 -7.07 16.40 -11.60
N HIS A 338 -5.99 16.60 -10.84
CA HIS A 338 -4.67 16.06 -11.19
C HIS A 338 -4.43 14.62 -10.69
N ILE A 339 -5.26 14.11 -9.78
CA ILE A 339 -4.97 12.87 -9.03
C ILE A 339 -6.11 11.85 -9.15
N SER A 340 -7.35 12.28 -9.40
CA SER A 340 -8.54 11.42 -9.28
C SER A 340 -8.47 10.17 -10.15
N ASP A 341 -7.93 10.24 -11.37
CA ASP A 341 -7.82 9.08 -12.26
C ASP A 341 -6.72 8.09 -11.87
N SER A 342 -5.87 8.45 -10.89
CA SER A 342 -4.65 7.72 -10.50
C SER A 342 -4.55 7.50 -8.99
N CYS A 343 -5.61 7.82 -8.24
CA CYS A 343 -5.60 7.70 -6.78
C CYS A 343 -5.60 6.23 -6.37
N ILE A 344 -4.52 5.79 -5.72
CA ILE A 344 -4.37 4.42 -5.22
C ILE A 344 -4.96 4.18 -3.82
N ASN A 345 -5.72 5.15 -3.28
CA ASN A 345 -6.32 5.09 -1.93
C ASN A 345 -5.32 4.74 -0.80
N CYS A 346 -4.07 5.23 -0.88
CA CYS A 346 -3.02 4.90 0.10
C CYS A 346 -3.20 5.52 1.49
N GLY A 347 -4.06 6.54 1.65
CA GLY A 347 -4.38 7.16 2.93
C GLY A 347 -3.43 8.25 3.41
N GLN A 348 -2.26 8.44 2.79
CA GLN A 348 -1.25 9.40 3.26
C GLN A 348 -1.76 10.84 3.36
N CYS A 349 -2.66 11.25 2.47
CA CYS A 349 -3.20 12.60 2.46
C CYS A 349 -4.24 12.86 3.57
N GLU A 350 -4.81 11.81 4.15
CA GLU A 350 -5.77 11.85 5.24
C GLU A 350 -5.05 11.71 6.58
N GLU A 351 -4.21 10.67 6.71
CA GLU A 351 -3.43 10.39 7.93
C GLU A 351 -2.55 11.58 8.35
N ASN A 352 -1.91 12.25 7.38
CA ASN A 352 -1.01 13.38 7.66
C ASN A 352 -1.75 14.74 7.62
N CYS A 353 -3.08 14.76 7.56
CA CYS A 353 -3.82 16.01 7.55
C CYS A 353 -3.94 16.56 8.97
N ALA A 354 -3.30 17.70 9.23
CA ALA A 354 -3.39 18.38 10.54
C ALA A 354 -4.81 18.81 10.96
N MET A 355 -5.80 18.69 10.07
CA MET A 355 -7.19 19.10 10.29
C MET A 355 -8.17 17.93 10.16
N ASP A 356 -7.68 16.69 10.11
CA ASP A 356 -8.48 15.47 9.98
C ASP A 356 -9.45 15.50 8.78
N ILE A 357 -9.04 16.13 7.68
CA ILE A 357 -9.84 16.15 6.45
C ILE A 357 -9.74 14.76 5.81
N PRO A 358 -10.87 14.10 5.47
CA PRO A 358 -10.88 12.76 4.92
C PRO A 358 -10.53 12.76 3.41
N ASN A 359 -9.34 13.27 3.09
CA ASN A 359 -8.87 13.45 1.72
C ASN A 359 -8.81 12.13 0.94
N ALA A 360 -8.50 11.02 1.61
CA ALA A 360 -8.42 9.73 0.95
C ALA A 360 -9.81 9.22 0.58
N LEU A 361 -10.81 9.43 1.44
CA LEU A 361 -12.22 9.14 1.12
C LEU A 361 -12.69 9.92 -0.12
N PHE A 362 -12.48 11.23 -0.16
CA PHE A 362 -12.93 12.07 -1.27
C PHE A 362 -12.25 11.69 -2.59
N MET A 363 -10.92 11.54 -2.57
CA MET A 363 -10.16 11.15 -3.76
C MET A 363 -10.52 9.74 -4.24
N HIS A 364 -10.75 8.81 -3.32
CA HIS A 364 -11.10 7.44 -3.67
C HIS A 364 -12.49 7.33 -4.27
N ALA A 365 -13.47 8.07 -3.74
CA ALA A 365 -14.81 8.12 -4.33
C ALA A 365 -14.75 8.64 -5.78
N LEU A 366 -14.08 9.77 -6.02
CA LEU A 366 -13.91 10.33 -7.36
C LEU A 366 -13.14 9.39 -8.30
N GLN A 367 -12.14 8.68 -7.77
CA GLN A 367 -11.40 7.68 -8.56
C GLN A 367 -12.27 6.51 -8.97
N VAL A 368 -13.12 6.00 -8.08
CA VAL A 368 -14.04 4.90 -8.39
C VAL A 368 -15.06 5.34 -9.43
N ASP A 369 -15.61 6.55 -9.33
CA ASP A 369 -16.49 7.11 -10.36
C ASP A 369 -15.77 7.11 -11.74
N LEU A 370 -14.52 7.58 -11.80
CA LEU A 370 -13.73 7.58 -13.04
C LEU A 370 -13.39 6.18 -13.55
N GLN A 371 -13.12 5.24 -12.66
CA GLN A 371 -12.90 3.85 -13.03
C GLN A 371 -14.16 3.23 -13.65
N GLU A 372 -15.34 3.52 -13.12
CA GLU A 372 -16.62 3.06 -13.69
C GLU A 372 -16.88 3.68 -15.07
N MET A 373 -16.55 4.96 -15.24
CA MET A 373 -16.74 5.67 -16.51
C MET A 373 -15.76 5.24 -17.61
N PHE A 374 -14.50 4.98 -17.28
CA PHE A 374 -13.42 4.81 -18.27
C PHE A 374 -12.73 3.44 -18.23
N GLY A 375 -13.07 2.58 -17.28
CA GLY A 375 -12.49 1.25 -17.13
C GLY A 375 -11.06 1.21 -16.55
N HIS A 376 -10.44 2.37 -16.28
CA HIS A 376 -9.06 2.42 -15.79
C HIS A 376 -8.97 2.13 -14.28
N THR A 377 -8.11 1.18 -13.90
CA THR A 377 -7.82 0.87 -12.49
C THR A 377 -6.40 1.30 -12.12
N PRO A 378 -6.20 2.24 -11.18
CA PRO A 378 -4.88 2.73 -10.83
C PRO A 378 -3.97 1.65 -10.23
N GLY A 379 -2.73 1.62 -10.71
CA GLY A 379 -1.65 0.85 -10.13
C GLY A 379 -1.76 -0.67 -10.25
N VAL A 380 -2.59 -1.24 -11.12
CA VAL A 380 -2.67 -2.71 -11.32
C VAL A 380 -1.84 -3.22 -12.51
N ASP A 381 -1.66 -2.37 -13.52
CA ASP A 381 -0.87 -2.62 -14.73
C ASP A 381 -0.24 -1.31 -15.22
N MET A 382 0.43 -1.36 -16.37
CA MET A 382 1.10 -0.22 -17.01
C MET A 382 0.20 0.57 -17.97
N GLU A 383 -1.11 0.29 -18.03
CA GLU A 383 -2.02 1.11 -18.83
C GLU A 383 -2.01 2.55 -18.31
N LEU A 384 -1.94 3.51 -19.23
CA LEU A 384 -1.87 4.92 -18.87
C LEU A 384 -3.22 5.41 -18.35
N PRO A 385 -3.22 6.33 -17.36
CA PRO A 385 -4.46 6.89 -16.84
C PRO A 385 -5.13 7.78 -17.90
N VAL A 386 -6.43 7.98 -17.77
CA VAL A 386 -7.27 8.65 -18.80
C VAL A 386 -6.73 10.03 -19.18
N LEU A 387 -6.27 10.83 -18.20
CA LEU A 387 -5.76 12.17 -18.46
C LEU A 387 -4.40 12.17 -19.15
N ALA A 388 -3.68 11.04 -19.20
CA ALA A 388 -2.44 10.90 -19.95
C ALA A 388 -2.65 10.65 -21.45
N LEU A 389 -3.86 10.24 -21.87
CA LEU A 389 -4.20 9.97 -23.27
C LEU A 389 -4.59 11.24 -24.03
N VAL A 390 -4.75 12.37 -23.34
CA VAL A 390 -5.11 13.65 -23.97
C VAL A 390 -3.86 14.32 -24.49
N GLU A 391 -3.51 14.05 -25.74
CA GLU A 391 -2.54 14.87 -26.46
C GLU A 391 -3.24 16.12 -26.98
N GLU A 392 -2.91 17.30 -26.41
CA GLU A 392 -3.61 18.55 -26.70
C GLU A 392 -3.70 18.87 -28.20
N GLN A 393 -2.64 18.61 -28.98
CA GLN A 393 -2.66 18.88 -30.42
C GLN A 393 -3.62 17.96 -31.18
N THR A 394 -3.56 16.66 -30.86
CA THR A 394 -4.45 15.66 -31.45
C THR A 394 -5.90 15.90 -31.03
N GLU A 395 -6.12 16.33 -29.79
CA GLU A 395 -7.46 16.62 -29.27
C GLU A 395 -8.05 17.91 -29.84
N ARG A 396 -7.25 18.98 -29.96
CA ARG A 396 -7.67 20.21 -30.65
C ARG A 396 -8.01 19.94 -32.11
N LYS A 397 -7.27 19.06 -32.77
CA LYS A 397 -7.56 18.63 -34.14
C LYS A 397 -8.87 17.83 -34.20
N ARG A 398 -9.06 16.84 -33.32
CA ARG A 398 -10.30 16.06 -33.22
C ARG A 398 -11.51 16.96 -33.01
N LEU A 399 -11.44 17.92 -32.07
CA LEU A 399 -12.49 18.93 -31.85
C LEU A 399 -12.77 19.74 -33.11
N SER A 400 -11.73 20.21 -33.81
CA SER A 400 -11.89 20.94 -35.06
C SER A 400 -12.57 20.10 -36.15
N ASP A 401 -12.23 18.81 -36.25
CA ASP A 401 -12.71 17.90 -37.30
C ASP A 401 -14.14 17.40 -37.02
N THR A 402 -14.47 17.17 -35.75
CA THR A 402 -15.76 16.59 -35.32
C THR A 402 -16.77 17.61 -34.83
N GLY A 403 -16.33 18.82 -34.48
CA GLY A 403 -17.14 19.82 -33.79
C GLY A 403 -17.57 19.42 -32.37
N SER A 404 -17.06 18.30 -31.84
CA SER A 404 -17.41 17.76 -30.53
C SER A 404 -16.23 17.83 -29.57
N ASP A 405 -16.44 18.43 -28.41
CA ASP A 405 -15.47 18.49 -27.30
C ASP A 405 -15.47 17.21 -26.45
N GLN A 406 -16.32 16.24 -26.79
CA GLN A 406 -16.42 14.96 -26.08
C GLN A 406 -15.49 13.92 -26.70
N ILE A 407 -14.49 13.49 -25.94
CA ILE A 407 -13.58 12.38 -26.27
C ILE A 407 -14.31 11.03 -26.17
N PHE A 408 -15.21 10.93 -25.18
CA PHE A 408 -16.05 9.77 -24.92
C PHE A 408 -17.50 10.23 -24.80
N ASN A 409 -18.45 9.46 -25.35
CA ASN A 409 -19.88 9.76 -25.24
C ASN A 409 -20.37 9.37 -23.84
N ILE A 410 -20.16 10.26 -22.86
CA ILE A 410 -20.43 9.99 -21.44
C ILE A 410 -21.85 10.39 -20.99
N PHE A 411 -22.70 10.87 -21.90
CA PHE A 411 -24.04 11.37 -21.60
C PHE A 411 -25.15 10.71 -22.43
N GLU A 412 -25.01 9.42 -22.79
CA GLU A 412 -26.11 8.67 -23.42
C GLU A 412 -27.35 8.50 -22.53
#